data_AF-W7A5U2-F1
#
_entry.id   AF-W7A5U2-F1
#
_cell.length_a   1.000
_cell.length_b   1.000
_cell.length_c   1.000
_cell.angle_alpha   90.00
_cell.angle_beta   90.00
_cell.angle_gamma   90.00
#
_symmetry.space_group_name_H-M   'P 1'
#
loop_
_entity.id
_entity.type
_entity.pdbx_description
1 polymer ?
#
loop_
_entity_poly.entity_id
_entity_poly.type
_entity_poly.pdbx_seq_one_letter_code
_entity_poly.pdbx_strand_id
1 'polypeptide(L)'
;MENAKRKLSVSFEKYILSLAESGSCGQSGLSDAGGSNIGMRLRDLRRGGSGKIEKWGGLEKNYPKSKGAHWLWAYTLIICMRLEEWWNRLQISESQEIDSVKEGCGVDRITVQEGGIKVSEPCGSRRESSTWEGKGRKRDYNRGASEDRSLSICRELVMQILLSFDITSTDNRERDKLTSRNPCQELYRSLREWGGEEVAACVMRDWFMHMGGGKKEGVSDYFQGFDLYEILSEVVYGKGKGDKVFACVLDNSTGDLSQKKTQTYTLKLRGTDDGEHDGHLTTLEVEDYKKIAIQMGIELEKLGAQSPSLKPASSATTKPEGKAHANTREAFSSLLDQESRLGEHPGNDFNSGKKGAAEANLFSGVAKGLGGGILGVLGLLGSIYGYYRISSVKASAGKGSRRAKWVSRHVPYR
;
A
#
# COMPACT_ATOMS: atom_id res chain seq x y z
N MET A 1 7.17 9.42 -23.81
CA MET A 1 7.83 10.45 -22.98
C MET A 1 6.91 11.60 -22.60
N GLU A 2 6.41 12.44 -23.53
CA GLU A 2 5.54 13.59 -23.17
C GLU A 2 4.33 13.25 -22.29
N ASN A 3 3.78 12.04 -22.44
CA ASN A 3 2.67 11.57 -21.60
C ASN A 3 3.05 11.46 -20.11
N ALA A 4 4.18 10.86 -19.78
CA ALA A 4 4.60 10.67 -18.39
C ALA A 4 5.02 11.99 -17.71
N LYS A 5 5.70 12.90 -18.44
CA LYS A 5 5.97 14.27 -17.93
C LYS A 5 4.66 15.01 -17.61
N ARG A 6 3.65 14.87 -18.47
CA ARG A 6 2.30 15.44 -18.24
C ARG A 6 1.64 14.84 -17.00
N LYS A 7 1.69 13.52 -16.82
CA LYS A 7 1.17 12.84 -15.62
C LYS A 7 1.86 13.36 -14.35
N LEU A 8 3.17 13.51 -14.35
CA LEU A 8 3.93 14.03 -13.20
C LEU A 8 3.66 15.53 -12.93
N SER A 9 3.26 16.29 -13.96
CA SER A 9 2.96 17.72 -13.81
C SER A 9 1.61 18.01 -13.15
N VAL A 10 0.71 17.03 -13.06
CA VAL A 10 -0.57 17.17 -12.36
C VAL A 10 -0.47 16.69 -10.91
N SER A 11 -1.42 17.10 -10.07
CA SER A 11 -1.53 16.58 -8.70
C SER A 11 -1.82 15.09 -8.68
N PHE A 12 -1.48 14.44 -7.56
CA PHE A 12 -1.69 13.00 -7.41
C PHE A 12 -3.17 12.63 -7.55
N GLU A 13 -4.07 13.45 -7.01
CA GLU A 13 -5.51 13.28 -7.16
C GLU A 13 -5.91 13.16 -8.63
N LYS A 14 -5.43 14.10 -9.47
CA LYS A 14 -5.70 14.12 -10.91
C LYS A 14 -5.07 12.93 -11.62
N TYR A 15 -3.86 12.53 -11.24
CA TYR A 15 -3.24 11.30 -11.75
C TYR A 15 -4.11 10.07 -11.44
N ILE A 16 -4.59 9.92 -10.21
CA ILE A 16 -5.43 8.78 -9.80
C ILE A 16 -6.79 8.81 -10.50
N LEU A 17 -7.45 9.97 -10.63
CA LEU A 17 -8.68 10.10 -11.42
C LEU A 17 -8.46 9.76 -12.89
N SER A 18 -7.30 10.15 -13.44
CA SER A 18 -6.97 9.86 -14.83
C SER A 18 -6.92 8.35 -15.10
N LEU A 19 -6.60 7.49 -14.12
CA LEU A 19 -6.66 6.04 -14.28
C LEU A 19 -8.09 5.56 -14.62
N ALA A 20 -9.12 6.24 -14.10
CA ALA A 20 -10.50 5.91 -14.40
C ALA A 20 -10.97 6.51 -15.73
N GLU A 21 -10.53 7.72 -16.05
CA GLU A 21 -10.86 8.43 -17.28
C GLU A 21 -10.22 7.78 -18.51
N SER A 22 -9.05 7.17 -18.34
CA SER A 22 -8.24 6.65 -19.42
C SER A 22 -8.70 5.27 -19.88
N GLY A 23 -9.54 5.23 -20.92
CA GLY A 23 -9.42 4.21 -21.97
C GLY A 23 -8.30 4.56 -22.96
N SER A 24 -7.27 5.27 -22.49
CA SER A 24 -6.38 6.11 -23.29
C SER A 24 -4.95 6.10 -22.77
N CYS A 25 -4.49 4.99 -22.18
CA CYS A 25 -3.06 4.77 -21.93
C CYS A 25 -2.24 4.54 -23.22
N GLY A 26 -2.69 5.10 -24.34
CA GLY A 26 -2.04 5.14 -25.65
C GLY A 26 -2.55 4.11 -26.66
N GLN A 27 -3.43 3.19 -26.28
CA GLN A 27 -3.90 2.10 -27.14
C GLN A 27 -5.39 2.22 -27.44
N SER A 28 -5.74 3.18 -28.29
CA SER A 28 -7.09 3.35 -28.82
C SER A 28 -7.40 2.21 -29.80
N GLY A 29 -7.92 1.07 -29.33
CA GLY A 29 -8.24 -0.02 -30.26
C GLY A 29 -9.02 -1.20 -29.72
N LEU A 30 -9.22 -1.33 -28.41
CA LEU A 30 -9.93 -2.48 -27.84
C LEU A 30 -11.38 -2.11 -27.51
N SER A 31 -12.22 -2.13 -28.55
CA SER A 31 -13.67 -2.03 -28.36
C SER A 31 -14.18 -3.19 -27.48
N ASP A 32 -14.75 -2.85 -26.33
CA ASP A 32 -15.48 -3.74 -25.40
C ASP A 32 -16.77 -4.25 -26.09
N ALA A 33 -16.63 -5.20 -27.02
CA ALA A 33 -17.76 -5.76 -27.77
C ALA A 33 -18.46 -6.93 -27.05
N GLY A 34 -18.07 -7.26 -25.82
CA GLY A 34 -18.70 -8.33 -25.02
C GLY A 34 -19.14 -7.77 -23.68
N GLY A 35 -20.35 -8.14 -23.23
CA GLY A 35 -20.95 -7.76 -21.94
C GLY A 35 -20.21 -8.32 -20.71
N SER A 36 -18.90 -8.15 -20.67
CA SER A 36 -18.03 -8.56 -19.59
C SER A 36 -18.09 -7.55 -18.46
N ASN A 37 -18.21 -8.05 -17.23
CA ASN A 37 -18.17 -7.27 -16.00
C ASN A 37 -16.77 -6.67 -15.69
N ILE A 38 -15.78 -6.99 -16.52
CA ILE A 38 -14.40 -6.47 -16.45
C ILE A 38 -14.41 -4.93 -16.50
N GLY A 39 -13.74 -4.29 -15.54
CA GLY A 39 -13.58 -2.84 -15.50
C GLY A 39 -14.82 -2.05 -15.07
N MET A 40 -15.93 -2.71 -14.73
CA MET A 40 -17.16 -2.02 -14.31
C MET A 40 -16.93 -1.16 -13.07
N ARG A 41 -16.15 -1.63 -12.11
CA ARG A 41 -15.93 -0.90 -10.85
C ARG A 41 -15.34 0.48 -11.10
N LEU A 42 -14.28 0.56 -11.89
CA LEU A 42 -13.63 1.84 -12.15
C LEU A 42 -14.49 2.75 -13.05
N ARG A 43 -15.26 2.18 -13.99
CA ARG A 43 -16.26 2.93 -14.79
C ARG A 43 -17.35 3.55 -13.90
N ASP A 44 -17.80 2.83 -12.88
CA ASP A 44 -18.79 3.34 -11.92
C ASP A 44 -18.22 4.50 -11.10
N LEU A 45 -16.97 4.37 -10.63
CA LEU A 45 -16.28 5.47 -9.95
C LEU A 45 -16.07 6.67 -10.89
N ARG A 46 -15.74 6.45 -12.17
CA ARG A 46 -15.56 7.53 -13.15
C ARG A 46 -16.81 8.38 -13.35
N ARG A 47 -17.97 7.75 -13.55
CA ARG A 47 -19.22 8.45 -13.90
C ARG A 47 -19.66 9.42 -12.81
N GLY A 48 -19.25 9.17 -11.57
CA GLY A 48 -19.83 9.84 -10.41
C GLY A 48 -21.30 9.49 -10.25
N GLY A 49 -21.96 10.13 -9.31
CA GLY A 49 -23.39 9.93 -9.06
C GLY A 49 -23.81 10.39 -7.68
N SER A 50 -25.08 10.19 -7.36
CA SER A 50 -25.57 10.34 -5.99
C SER A 50 -25.23 9.10 -5.15
N GLY A 51 -25.10 9.30 -3.84
CA GLY A 51 -24.92 8.21 -2.88
C GLY A 51 -23.48 7.97 -2.46
N LYS A 52 -23.31 6.89 -1.68
CA LYS A 52 -22.05 6.54 -1.05
C LYS A 52 -21.22 5.65 -1.97
N ILE A 53 -19.90 5.78 -1.88
CA ILE A 53 -18.96 4.84 -2.47
C ILE A 53 -18.81 3.68 -1.49
N GLU A 54 -19.32 2.52 -1.86
CA GLU A 54 -19.13 1.28 -1.11
C GLU A 54 -17.73 0.74 -1.36
N LYS A 55 -17.15 0.00 -0.40
CA LYS A 55 -15.91 -0.75 -0.62
C LYS A 55 -16.10 -1.73 -1.77
N TRP A 56 -15.12 -1.84 -2.67
CA TRP A 56 -15.20 -2.79 -3.77
C TRP A 56 -15.20 -4.24 -3.26
N GLY A 57 -16.32 -4.95 -3.45
CA GLY A 57 -16.46 -6.36 -3.07
C GLY A 57 -15.56 -7.33 -3.85
N GLY A 58 -15.02 -6.92 -5.01
CA GLY A 58 -14.11 -7.76 -5.80
C GLY A 58 -12.76 -8.01 -5.12
N LEU A 59 -12.41 -7.26 -4.07
CA LEU A 59 -11.24 -7.54 -3.24
C LEU A 59 -11.35 -8.91 -2.55
N GLU A 60 -12.49 -9.22 -1.94
CA GLU A 60 -12.68 -10.49 -1.22
C GLU A 60 -12.72 -11.68 -2.19
N LYS A 61 -13.22 -11.45 -3.41
CA LYS A 61 -13.24 -12.44 -4.49
C LYS A 61 -11.82 -12.77 -4.98
N ASN A 62 -11.02 -11.73 -5.25
CA ASN A 62 -9.66 -11.90 -5.80
C ASN A 62 -8.64 -12.31 -4.75
N TYR A 63 -8.87 -11.93 -3.49
CA TYR A 63 -8.01 -12.27 -2.37
C TYR A 63 -8.84 -12.86 -1.24
N PRO A 64 -9.25 -14.14 -1.32
CA PRO A 64 -10.08 -14.77 -0.28
C PRO A 64 -9.42 -14.75 1.11
N LYS A 65 -8.09 -14.79 1.17
CA LYS A 65 -7.30 -14.64 2.41
C LYS A 65 -7.35 -13.23 3.02
N SER A 66 -7.98 -12.27 2.34
CA SER A 66 -8.19 -10.90 2.86
C SER A 66 -9.42 -10.77 3.77
N LYS A 67 -10.18 -11.85 4.02
CA LYS A 67 -11.22 -11.86 5.06
C LYS A 67 -10.57 -11.53 6.42
N GLY A 68 -10.96 -10.40 7.01
CA GLY A 68 -10.31 -9.86 8.23
C GLY A 68 -9.40 -8.65 7.98
N ALA A 69 -9.00 -8.39 6.73
CA ALA A 69 -8.14 -7.26 6.35
C ALA A 69 -8.84 -5.87 6.39
N HIS A 70 -9.84 -5.70 7.27
CA HIS A 70 -10.50 -4.43 7.52
C HIS A 70 -9.50 -3.36 8.00
N TRP A 71 -8.52 -3.76 8.80
CA TRP A 71 -7.46 -2.88 9.27
C TRP A 71 -6.55 -2.44 8.12
N LEU A 72 -6.21 -3.36 7.19
CA LEU A 72 -5.37 -3.06 6.03
C LEU A 72 -6.07 -2.05 5.12
N TRP A 73 -7.39 -2.23 4.95
CA TRP A 73 -8.23 -1.26 4.28
C TRP A 73 -8.18 0.11 4.96
N ALA A 74 -8.28 0.19 6.29
CA ALA A 74 -8.14 1.47 6.99
C ALA A 74 -6.75 2.08 6.76
N TYR A 75 -5.71 1.26 6.76
CA TYR A 75 -4.34 1.72 6.55
C TYR A 75 -4.07 2.29 5.14
N THR A 76 -4.77 1.80 4.11
CA THR A 76 -4.65 2.37 2.76
C THR A 76 -4.99 3.86 2.69
N LEU A 77 -5.80 4.37 3.62
CA LEU A 77 -6.08 5.81 3.74
C LEU A 77 -4.81 6.61 4.06
N ILE A 78 -4.03 6.15 5.04
CA ILE A 78 -2.75 6.79 5.40
C ILE A 78 -1.78 6.71 4.24
N ILE A 79 -1.69 5.54 3.60
CA ILE A 79 -0.77 5.33 2.47
C ILE A 79 -1.10 6.31 1.35
N CYS A 80 -2.38 6.41 0.97
CA CYS A 80 -2.83 7.35 -0.06
C CYS A 80 -2.51 8.80 0.31
N MET A 81 -2.81 9.24 1.54
CA MET A 81 -2.49 10.60 1.99
C MET A 81 -0.99 10.90 1.92
N ARG A 82 -0.14 9.94 2.33
CA ARG A 82 1.32 10.10 2.25
C ARG A 82 1.83 10.15 0.81
N LEU A 83 1.30 9.29 -0.07
CA LEU A 83 1.65 9.28 -1.49
C LEU A 83 1.24 10.60 -2.16
N GLU A 84 0.06 11.14 -1.85
CA GLU A 84 -0.39 12.43 -2.35
C GLU A 84 0.57 13.56 -1.93
N GLU A 85 0.90 13.63 -0.64
CA GLU A 85 1.79 14.66 -0.13
C GLU A 85 3.19 14.56 -0.73
N TRP A 86 3.72 13.34 -0.86
CA TRP A 86 5.00 13.07 -1.50
C TRP A 86 5.00 13.53 -2.96
N TRP A 87 3.99 13.12 -3.73
CA TRP A 87 3.84 13.45 -5.13
C TRP A 87 3.73 14.96 -5.36
N ASN A 88 2.92 15.65 -4.55
CA ASN A 88 2.70 17.10 -4.64
C ASN A 88 3.94 17.93 -4.28
N ARG A 89 5.01 17.30 -3.77
CA ARG A 89 6.30 17.92 -3.45
C ARG A 89 7.43 17.53 -4.41
N LEU A 90 7.15 16.71 -5.42
CA LEU A 90 8.12 16.39 -6.44
C LEU A 90 8.57 17.67 -7.16
N GLN A 91 9.88 17.87 -7.27
CA GLN A 91 10.46 18.97 -8.02
C GLN A 91 10.82 18.47 -9.41
N ILE A 92 9.93 18.74 -10.36
CA ILE A 92 10.18 18.48 -11.78
C ILE A 92 10.80 19.74 -12.36
N SER A 93 12.05 19.66 -12.74
CA SER A 93 12.71 20.74 -13.46
C SER A 93 12.08 20.88 -14.86
N GLU A 94 11.75 22.11 -15.26
CA GLU A 94 11.30 22.40 -16.62
C GLU A 94 12.40 22.14 -17.65
N SER A 95 13.66 22.36 -17.24
CA SER A 95 14.85 22.46 -18.10
C SER A 95 15.70 21.19 -18.18
N GLN A 96 15.41 20.15 -17.39
CA GLN A 96 16.26 18.95 -17.36
C GLN A 96 15.79 17.86 -18.31
N GLU A 97 16.78 17.26 -18.97
CA GLU A 97 16.71 15.92 -19.53
C GLU A 97 16.13 14.94 -18.49
N ILE A 98 15.51 13.88 -18.99
CA ILE A 98 14.55 12.94 -18.37
C ILE A 98 15.00 12.33 -17.02
N ASP A 99 16.23 12.56 -16.59
CA ASP A 99 16.90 11.89 -15.49
C ASP A 99 17.03 12.77 -14.23
N SER A 100 16.00 13.48 -13.77
CA SER A 100 16.23 14.37 -12.60
C SER A 100 15.04 14.72 -11.72
N VAL A 101 14.00 13.87 -11.65
CA VAL A 101 13.07 14.00 -10.53
C VAL A 101 13.83 13.64 -9.26
N LYS A 102 14.41 14.66 -8.62
CA LYS A 102 15.06 14.52 -7.32
C LYS A 102 13.98 14.37 -6.27
N GLU A 103 14.20 13.46 -5.32
CA GLU A 103 13.38 13.38 -4.13
C GLU A 103 13.40 14.75 -3.41
N GLY A 104 12.31 15.51 -3.55
CA GLY A 104 12.17 16.81 -2.89
C GLY A 104 11.87 16.68 -1.39
N CYS A 105 11.21 15.58 -1.01
CA CYS A 105 10.86 15.23 0.37
C CYS A 105 10.88 13.71 0.47
N GLY A 106 11.69 13.16 1.38
CA GLY A 106 11.63 11.74 1.69
C GLY A 106 10.27 11.39 2.28
N VAL A 107 9.72 10.24 1.91
CA VAL A 107 8.41 9.76 2.41
C VAL A 107 8.39 9.69 3.94
N ASP A 108 9.54 9.39 4.55
CA ASP A 108 9.75 9.32 6.00
C ASP A 108 9.46 10.64 6.73
N ARG A 109 9.53 11.77 6.01
CA ARG A 109 9.26 13.10 6.55
C ARG A 109 7.77 13.44 6.57
N ILE A 110 6.92 12.59 5.98
CA ILE A 110 5.49 12.79 5.90
C ILE A 110 4.81 11.89 6.92
N THR A 111 4.28 12.51 7.96
CA THR A 111 3.54 11.84 9.03
C THR A 111 2.06 12.15 8.92
N VAL A 112 1.21 11.21 9.35
CA VAL A 112 -0.25 11.43 9.42
C VAL A 112 -0.63 11.33 10.88
N GLN A 113 -1.16 12.42 11.44
CA GLN A 113 -1.54 12.51 12.84
C GLN A 113 -2.94 13.10 12.94
N GLU A 114 -3.84 12.43 13.69
CA GLU A 114 -5.21 12.90 13.94
C GLU A 114 -6.04 13.12 12.65
N GLY A 115 -5.71 12.37 11.60
CA GLY A 115 -6.34 12.49 10.28
C GLY A 115 -5.87 13.68 9.43
N GLY A 116 -4.81 14.39 9.87
CA GLY A 116 -4.12 15.44 9.10
C GLY A 116 -2.71 15.04 8.72
N ILE A 117 -2.14 15.72 7.72
CA ILE A 117 -0.77 15.48 7.25
C ILE A 117 0.17 16.47 7.92
N LYS A 118 1.29 15.98 8.45
CA LYS A 118 2.38 16.79 9.00
C LYS A 118 3.66 16.45 8.29
N VAL A 119 4.35 17.46 7.78
CA VAL A 119 5.62 17.30 7.08
C VAL A 119 6.74 17.94 7.90
N SER A 120 7.80 17.19 8.20
CA SER A 120 8.95 17.73 8.93
C SER A 120 9.80 18.64 8.03
N GLU A 121 10.19 19.82 8.53
CA GLU A 121 11.09 20.73 7.82
C GLU A 121 12.53 20.18 7.73
N PRO A 122 13.30 20.48 6.66
CA PRO A 122 12.94 21.25 5.47
C PRO A 122 12.49 20.32 4.33
N CYS A 123 11.19 20.29 4.00
CA CYS A 123 10.72 19.80 2.71
C CYS A 123 10.40 21.00 1.82
N GLY A 124 10.76 20.92 0.54
CA GLY A 124 10.58 22.02 -0.41
C GLY A 124 9.14 22.55 -0.51
N SER A 125 8.98 23.72 -1.12
CA SER A 125 7.68 24.35 -1.34
C SER A 125 6.73 23.39 -2.05
N ARG A 126 5.49 23.37 -1.56
CA ARG A 126 4.43 22.52 -2.07
C ARG A 126 3.83 23.10 -3.35
N ARG A 127 3.47 22.26 -4.32
CA ARG A 127 2.75 22.70 -5.54
C ARG A 127 1.27 22.98 -5.29
N GLU A 128 0.58 22.02 -4.67
CA GLU A 128 -0.85 22.05 -4.38
C GLU A 128 -1.11 21.38 -3.04
N SER A 129 -2.00 21.94 -2.19
CA SER A 129 -2.48 21.37 -0.91
C SER A 129 -3.06 19.96 -1.06
N SER A 130 -3.12 19.17 0.02
CA SER A 130 -3.57 17.77 -0.05
C SER A 130 -5.07 17.80 -0.10
N THR A 131 -5.66 17.24 -1.14
CA THR A 131 -7.11 17.24 -1.29
C THR A 131 -7.76 16.19 -0.40
N TRP A 132 -6.95 15.24 0.09
CA TRP A 132 -7.36 14.23 1.05
C TRP A 132 -7.10 14.61 2.51
N GLU A 133 -6.57 15.80 2.77
CA GLU A 133 -6.42 16.31 4.13
C GLU A 133 -7.79 16.38 4.83
N GLY A 134 -7.88 15.81 6.04
CA GLY A 134 -9.14 15.73 6.80
C GLY A 134 -10.10 14.62 6.37
N LYS A 135 -9.84 13.90 5.25
CA LYS A 135 -10.64 12.72 4.88
C LYS A 135 -10.42 11.54 5.82
N GLY A 136 -9.33 11.56 6.60
CA GLY A 136 -9.03 10.62 7.68
C GLY A 136 -10.19 10.38 8.66
N ARG A 137 -11.06 11.38 8.84
CA ARG A 137 -12.18 11.34 9.81
C ARG A 137 -13.52 10.93 9.18
N LYS A 138 -13.60 10.84 7.86
CA LYS A 138 -14.84 10.48 7.17
C LYS A 138 -15.07 8.98 7.23
N ARG A 139 -16.29 8.58 7.59
CA ARG A 139 -16.74 7.18 7.49
C ARG A 139 -17.19 6.80 6.09
N ASP A 140 -17.78 7.77 5.38
CA ASP A 140 -18.40 7.58 4.08
C ASP A 140 -17.81 8.53 3.04
N TYR A 141 -17.66 8.02 1.82
CA TYR A 141 -17.24 8.78 0.64
C TYR A 141 -18.40 9.01 -0.29
N ASN A 142 -18.51 10.20 -0.86
CA ASN A 142 -19.58 10.59 -1.77
C ASN A 142 -19.17 10.34 -3.23
N ARG A 143 -20.04 9.68 -4.01
CA ARG A 143 -19.84 9.45 -5.45
C ARG A 143 -19.80 10.75 -6.26
N GLY A 144 -20.40 11.83 -5.78
CA GLY A 144 -20.45 13.11 -6.48
C GLY A 144 -19.17 13.94 -6.33
N ALA A 145 -18.40 13.71 -5.26
CA ALA A 145 -17.19 14.49 -4.96
C ALA A 145 -15.97 13.85 -5.64
N SER A 146 -15.22 14.62 -6.45
CA SER A 146 -14.05 14.10 -7.19
C SER A 146 -12.96 13.59 -6.25
N GLU A 147 -12.75 14.30 -5.14
CA GLU A 147 -11.70 13.97 -4.18
C GLU A 147 -12.04 12.73 -3.35
N ASP A 148 -13.33 12.47 -3.09
CA ASP A 148 -13.78 11.25 -2.43
C ASP A 148 -13.65 10.04 -3.40
N ARG A 149 -13.90 10.25 -4.70
CA ARG A 149 -13.70 9.22 -5.74
C ARG A 149 -12.23 8.89 -5.95
N SER A 150 -11.39 9.90 -6.11
CA SER A 150 -9.94 9.73 -6.30
C SER A 150 -9.33 8.99 -5.11
N LEU A 151 -9.72 9.34 -3.88
CA LEU A 151 -9.28 8.64 -2.69
C LEU A 151 -9.74 7.17 -2.70
N SER A 152 -10.99 6.89 -3.07
CA SER A 152 -11.48 5.51 -3.17
C SER A 152 -10.69 4.70 -4.21
N ILE A 153 -10.38 5.28 -5.37
CA ILE A 153 -9.58 4.64 -6.42
C ILE A 153 -8.16 4.35 -5.88
N CYS A 154 -7.53 5.32 -5.23
CA CYS A 154 -6.22 5.13 -4.62
C CYS A 154 -6.24 3.99 -3.60
N ARG A 155 -7.23 3.97 -2.69
CA ARG A 155 -7.34 2.93 -1.65
C ARG A 155 -7.52 1.54 -2.23
N GLU A 156 -8.33 1.39 -3.28
CA GLU A 156 -8.54 0.11 -3.98
C GLU A 156 -7.28 -0.36 -4.72
N LEU A 157 -6.56 0.55 -5.36
CA LEU A 157 -5.28 0.27 -6.02
C LEU A 157 -4.21 -0.17 -5.01
N VAL A 158 -4.00 0.64 -3.96
CA VAL A 158 -3.04 0.34 -2.89
C VAL A 158 -3.38 -1.00 -2.24
N MET A 159 -4.65 -1.28 -1.92
CA MET A 159 -5.06 -2.56 -1.33
C MET A 159 -4.67 -3.74 -2.22
N GLN A 160 -4.90 -3.66 -3.53
CA GLN A 160 -4.52 -4.73 -4.48
C GLN A 160 -3.02 -4.96 -4.50
N ILE A 161 -2.21 -3.89 -4.45
CA ILE A 161 -0.74 -3.99 -4.38
C ILE A 161 -0.32 -4.65 -3.06
N LEU A 162 -0.85 -4.20 -1.92
CA LEU A 162 -0.49 -4.75 -0.62
C LEU A 162 -0.81 -6.24 -0.54
N LEU A 163 -1.99 -6.65 -1.01
CA LEU A 163 -2.42 -8.04 -1.01
C LEU A 163 -1.60 -8.90 -1.97
N SER A 164 -1.37 -8.44 -3.21
CA SER A 164 -0.60 -9.20 -4.20
C SER A 164 0.83 -9.47 -3.75
N PHE A 165 1.45 -8.51 -3.05
CA PHE A 165 2.83 -8.61 -2.60
C PHE A 165 2.99 -9.13 -1.17
N ASP A 166 1.92 -9.59 -0.51
CA ASP A 166 1.90 -10.00 0.90
C ASP A 166 2.48 -8.93 1.85
N ILE A 167 2.23 -7.65 1.56
CA ILE A 167 2.54 -6.50 2.44
C ILE A 167 1.46 -6.43 3.54
N THR A 168 1.28 -7.53 4.26
CA THR A 168 0.17 -7.75 5.19
C THR A 168 0.60 -8.43 6.48
N SER A 169 1.71 -9.17 6.48
CA SER A 169 2.19 -9.97 7.60
C SER A 169 3.43 -9.34 8.26
N THR A 170 3.42 -9.34 9.59
CA THR A 170 4.49 -8.82 10.44
C THR A 170 5.71 -9.72 10.52
N ASP A 171 5.58 -11.02 10.25
CA ASP A 171 6.59 -11.97 10.71
C ASP A 171 7.10 -13.00 9.68
N ASN A 172 6.48 -13.24 8.51
CA ASN A 172 6.94 -14.32 7.61
C ASN A 172 6.76 -14.05 6.11
N ARG A 173 7.32 -12.94 5.60
CA ARG A 173 7.38 -12.71 4.15
C ARG A 173 8.61 -13.39 3.56
N GLU A 174 8.45 -14.65 3.19
CA GLU A 174 9.50 -15.44 2.54
C GLU A 174 9.58 -15.10 1.04
N ARG A 175 10.78 -14.73 0.57
CA ARG A 175 11.03 -14.41 -0.84
C ARG A 175 10.66 -15.54 -1.78
N ASP A 176 10.92 -16.79 -1.40
CA ASP A 176 10.66 -17.97 -2.24
C ASP A 176 9.16 -18.24 -2.39
N LYS A 177 8.40 -18.07 -1.30
CA LYS A 177 6.94 -18.18 -1.31
C LYS A 177 6.28 -17.06 -2.13
N LEU A 178 6.87 -15.87 -2.16
CA LEU A 178 6.37 -14.78 -3.00
C LEU A 178 6.69 -15.05 -4.48
N THR A 179 7.93 -15.43 -4.79
CA THR A 179 8.39 -15.69 -6.16
C THR A 179 7.60 -16.81 -6.83
N SER A 180 7.30 -17.89 -6.10
CA SER A 180 6.54 -19.04 -6.63
C SER A 180 5.09 -18.71 -7.04
N ARG A 181 4.48 -17.66 -6.50
CA ARG A 181 3.11 -17.24 -6.85
C ARG A 181 3.02 -16.25 -8.01
N ASN A 182 4.14 -15.62 -8.39
CA ASN A 182 4.19 -14.52 -9.37
C ASN A 182 3.19 -13.38 -9.03
N PRO A 183 3.49 -12.56 -8.01
CA PRO A 183 2.60 -11.49 -7.53
C PRO A 183 2.30 -10.43 -8.60
N CYS A 184 3.19 -10.26 -9.58
CA CYS A 184 2.97 -9.34 -10.70
C CYS A 184 1.80 -9.78 -11.59
N GLN A 185 1.68 -11.07 -11.88
CA GLN A 185 0.55 -11.58 -12.67
C GLN A 185 -0.74 -11.60 -11.86
N GLU A 186 -0.66 -11.89 -10.55
CA GLU A 186 -1.80 -11.79 -9.65
C GLU A 186 -2.35 -10.36 -9.60
N LEU A 187 -1.48 -9.37 -9.39
CA LEU A 187 -1.83 -7.96 -9.40
C LEU A 187 -2.47 -7.56 -10.73
N TYR A 188 -1.85 -7.90 -11.86
CA TYR A 188 -2.38 -7.58 -13.19
C TYR A 188 -3.79 -8.16 -13.41
N ARG A 189 -4.03 -9.43 -13.02
CA ARG A 189 -5.36 -10.05 -13.14
C ARG A 189 -6.41 -9.32 -12.29
N SER A 190 -6.05 -8.95 -11.07
CA SER A 190 -6.94 -8.22 -10.16
C SER A 190 -7.26 -6.83 -10.70
N LEU A 191 -6.24 -6.09 -11.16
CA LEU A 191 -6.40 -4.78 -11.79
C LEU A 191 -7.24 -4.85 -13.06
N ARG A 192 -7.11 -5.94 -13.84
CA ARG A 192 -7.91 -6.14 -15.04
C ARG A 192 -9.37 -6.31 -14.69
N GLU A 193 -9.71 -7.11 -13.68
CA GLU A 193 -11.10 -7.23 -13.24
C GLU A 193 -11.64 -5.89 -12.72
N TRP A 194 -10.82 -5.16 -11.97
CA TRP A 194 -11.17 -3.88 -11.37
C TRP A 194 -11.40 -2.74 -12.38
N GLY A 195 -10.43 -2.51 -13.27
CA GLY A 195 -10.36 -1.35 -14.15
C GLY A 195 -10.34 -1.66 -15.65
N GLY A 196 -10.25 -2.93 -16.04
CA GLY A 196 -10.08 -3.34 -17.43
C GLY A 196 -8.62 -3.56 -17.82
N GLU A 197 -8.40 -4.15 -18.99
CA GLU A 197 -7.08 -4.55 -19.47
C GLU A 197 -6.14 -3.35 -19.66
N GLU A 198 -6.64 -2.27 -20.24
CA GLU A 198 -5.86 -1.06 -20.50
C GLU A 198 -5.40 -0.40 -19.20
N VAL A 199 -6.29 -0.30 -18.21
CA VAL A 199 -5.97 0.29 -16.90
C VAL A 199 -4.96 -0.59 -16.17
N ALA A 200 -5.13 -1.92 -16.20
CA ALA A 200 -4.18 -2.85 -15.59
C ALA A 200 -2.78 -2.68 -16.19
N ALA A 201 -2.66 -2.69 -17.53
CA ALA A 201 -1.39 -2.47 -18.20
C ALA A 201 -0.79 -1.08 -17.87
N CYS A 202 -1.65 -0.07 -17.76
CA CYS A 202 -1.25 1.30 -17.43
C CYS A 202 -0.66 1.41 -16.02
N VAL A 203 -1.33 0.81 -15.03
CA VAL A 203 -0.84 0.74 -13.65
C VAL A 203 0.47 -0.03 -13.60
N MET A 204 0.55 -1.21 -14.22
CA MET A 204 1.78 -2.01 -14.24
C MET A 204 2.96 -1.24 -14.84
N ARG A 205 2.74 -0.50 -15.93
CA ARG A 205 3.76 0.33 -16.57
C ARG A 205 4.12 1.57 -15.74
N ASP A 206 3.13 2.23 -15.15
CA ASP A 206 3.36 3.48 -14.44
C ASP A 206 3.96 3.28 -13.05
N TRP A 207 3.67 2.15 -12.38
CA TRP A 207 4.03 1.91 -10.97
C TRP A 207 5.31 1.10 -10.75
N PHE A 208 5.77 0.36 -11.76
CA PHE A 208 6.96 -0.49 -11.66
C PHE A 208 7.98 -0.06 -12.73
N MET A 209 9.28 -0.01 -12.39
CA MET A 209 10.29 0.33 -13.41
C MET A 209 10.39 -0.76 -14.48
N HIS A 210 10.66 -0.33 -15.71
CA HIS A 210 10.95 -1.25 -16.80
C HIS A 210 12.39 -1.79 -16.68
N MET A 211 12.54 -3.11 -16.48
CA MET A 211 13.85 -3.78 -16.37
C MET A 211 14.40 -4.27 -17.73
N GLY A 212 13.76 -3.91 -18.85
CA GLY A 212 14.24 -4.22 -20.20
C GLY A 212 14.75 -2.97 -20.90
N GLY A 213 15.63 -3.09 -21.89
CA GLY A 213 16.03 -1.98 -22.76
C GLY A 213 14.92 -1.44 -23.68
N GLY A 214 13.65 -1.60 -23.29
CA GLY A 214 12.47 -1.13 -24.02
C GLY A 214 12.24 0.37 -23.86
N LYS A 215 11.18 0.86 -24.51
CA LYS A 215 10.80 2.27 -24.43
C LYS A 215 10.34 2.63 -23.02
N LYS A 216 11.00 3.62 -22.43
CA LYS A 216 10.59 4.29 -21.18
C LYS A 216 9.29 5.07 -21.42
N GLU A 217 8.19 4.54 -20.93
CA GLU A 217 6.84 5.08 -21.17
C GLU A 217 6.04 5.30 -19.87
N GLY A 218 6.47 4.69 -18.77
CA GLY A 218 5.81 4.79 -17.47
C GLY A 218 6.20 6.04 -16.69
N VAL A 219 5.40 6.35 -15.67
CA VAL A 219 5.75 7.36 -14.65
C VAL A 219 7.02 6.95 -13.91
N SER A 220 7.13 5.68 -13.51
CA SER A 220 8.32 5.17 -12.80
C SER A 220 9.63 5.32 -13.55
N ASP A 221 9.62 5.40 -14.87
CA ASP A 221 10.84 5.57 -15.67
C ASP A 221 11.49 6.97 -15.53
N TYR A 222 10.80 7.91 -14.88
CA TYR A 222 11.28 9.27 -14.58
C TYR A 222 11.96 9.40 -13.22
N PHE A 223 11.85 8.36 -12.38
CA PHE A 223 12.52 8.29 -11.10
C PHE A 223 13.89 7.63 -11.28
N GLN A 224 14.92 8.21 -10.68
CA GLN A 224 16.26 7.65 -10.75
C GLN A 224 16.42 6.53 -9.72
N GLY A 225 16.26 5.28 -10.17
CA GLY A 225 16.62 4.10 -9.38
C GLY A 225 15.56 3.64 -8.37
N PHE A 226 14.35 4.17 -8.43
CA PHE A 226 13.19 3.72 -7.64
C PHE A 226 11.90 3.80 -8.47
N ASP A 227 10.81 3.17 -8.01
CA ASP A 227 9.48 3.28 -8.62
C ASP A 227 8.38 3.58 -7.61
N LEU A 228 7.15 3.81 -8.07
CA LEU A 228 6.01 4.07 -7.16
C LEU A 228 5.72 2.90 -6.22
N TYR A 229 6.01 1.65 -6.62
CA TYR A 229 5.90 0.50 -5.73
C TYR A 229 6.93 0.54 -4.59
N GLU A 230 8.18 0.90 -4.89
CA GLU A 230 9.22 1.12 -3.88
C GLU A 230 8.82 2.24 -2.91
N ILE A 231 8.29 3.35 -3.44
CA ILE A 231 7.78 4.47 -2.61
C ILE A 231 6.61 3.99 -1.73
N LEU A 232 5.65 3.25 -2.27
CA LEU A 232 4.53 2.68 -1.50
C LEU A 232 5.03 1.74 -0.39
N SER A 233 5.96 0.85 -0.70
CA SER A 233 6.50 -0.09 0.29
C SER A 233 7.35 0.64 1.34
N GLU A 234 8.04 1.73 0.99
CA GLU A 234 8.71 2.61 1.95
C GLU A 234 7.72 3.38 2.84
N VAL A 235 6.55 3.79 2.32
CA VAL A 235 5.47 4.33 3.15
C VAL A 235 5.07 3.34 4.24
N VAL A 236 5.04 2.05 3.89
CA VAL A 236 4.62 0.97 4.78
C VAL A 236 5.73 0.61 5.78
N TYR A 237 6.91 0.23 5.28
CA TYR A 237 8.00 -0.31 6.09
C TYR A 237 8.85 0.76 6.78
N GLY A 238 8.75 2.01 6.32
CA GLY A 238 9.54 3.12 6.80
C GLY A 238 10.80 3.38 5.96
N LYS A 239 11.54 4.40 6.37
CA LYS A 239 12.66 4.98 5.61
C LYS A 239 13.68 3.94 5.13
N GLY A 240 13.97 3.93 3.84
CA GLY A 240 15.01 3.08 3.24
C GLY A 240 14.72 1.59 3.31
N LYS A 241 13.50 1.21 3.69
CA LYS A 241 13.03 -0.17 3.82
C LYS A 241 12.07 -0.59 2.70
N GLY A 242 11.87 0.26 1.70
CA GLY A 242 11.09 -0.07 0.51
C GLY A 242 11.65 -1.31 -0.22
N ASP A 243 10.75 -2.06 -0.85
CA ASP A 243 11.07 -3.27 -1.59
C ASP A 243 11.75 -2.94 -2.92
N LYS A 244 13.08 -2.78 -2.91
CA LYS A 244 13.86 -2.46 -4.12
C LYS A 244 14.07 -3.65 -5.07
N VAL A 245 13.85 -4.86 -4.54
CA VAL A 245 14.22 -6.12 -5.21
C VAL A 245 13.21 -6.50 -6.28
N PHE A 246 11.96 -6.06 -6.22
CA PHE A 246 10.93 -6.54 -7.13
C PHE A 246 10.76 -5.63 -8.35
N ALA A 247 10.59 -6.25 -9.51
CA ALA A 247 10.15 -5.58 -10.72
C ALA A 247 9.13 -6.46 -11.47
N CYS A 248 8.09 -5.84 -12.01
CA CYS A 248 7.14 -6.52 -12.86
C CYS A 248 7.45 -6.28 -14.33
N VAL A 249 7.73 -7.35 -15.06
CA VAL A 249 8.15 -7.28 -16.47
C VAL A 249 7.12 -7.97 -17.36
N LEU A 250 6.70 -7.26 -18.40
CA LEU A 250 5.85 -7.82 -19.45
C LEU A 250 6.61 -8.92 -20.20
N ASP A 251 6.03 -10.10 -20.28
CA ASP A 251 6.58 -11.23 -21.02
C ASP A 251 6.22 -11.09 -22.51
N ASN A 252 7.22 -10.74 -23.32
CA ASN A 252 7.08 -10.61 -24.78
C ASN A 252 7.34 -11.93 -25.52
N SER A 253 7.65 -13.03 -24.83
CA SER A 253 8.02 -14.31 -25.46
C SER A 253 6.84 -14.97 -26.18
N THR A 254 5.61 -14.63 -25.82
CA THR A 254 4.40 -15.05 -26.54
C THR A 254 4.20 -14.25 -27.83
N GLY A 255 5.13 -14.39 -28.78
CA GLY A 255 5.21 -13.65 -30.05
C GLY A 255 4.13 -13.97 -31.10
N ASP A 256 2.91 -14.33 -30.68
CA ASP A 256 1.82 -14.63 -31.61
C ASP A 256 0.84 -13.45 -31.66
N LEU A 257 1.12 -12.52 -32.57
CA LEU A 257 0.34 -11.30 -32.82
C LEU A 257 -1.09 -11.58 -33.33
N SER A 258 -1.41 -12.84 -33.69
CA SER A 258 -2.67 -13.18 -34.36
C SER A 258 -3.84 -13.43 -33.40
N GLN A 259 -3.59 -13.65 -32.12
CA GLN A 259 -4.63 -13.82 -31.11
C GLN A 259 -4.55 -12.70 -30.09
N LYS A 260 -5.70 -12.13 -29.73
CA LYS A 260 -5.89 -11.14 -28.65
C LYS A 260 -5.52 -11.80 -27.30
N LYS A 261 -4.24 -12.07 -27.10
CA LYS A 261 -3.69 -12.74 -25.92
C LYS A 261 -3.64 -11.72 -24.79
N THR A 262 -4.21 -12.13 -23.67
CA THR A 262 -4.06 -11.43 -22.40
C THR A 262 -2.57 -11.26 -22.10
N GLN A 263 -2.16 -10.04 -21.74
CA GLN A 263 -0.77 -9.77 -21.35
C GLN A 263 -0.37 -10.63 -20.14
N THR A 264 0.88 -11.08 -20.14
CA THR A 264 1.45 -11.84 -19.02
C THR A 264 2.61 -11.06 -18.43
N TYR A 265 2.59 -10.87 -17.11
CA TYR A 265 3.65 -10.24 -16.34
C TYR A 265 4.39 -11.29 -15.52
N THR A 266 5.70 -11.10 -15.41
CA THR A 266 6.58 -11.94 -14.61
C THR A 266 7.28 -11.11 -13.56
N LEU A 267 7.43 -11.67 -12.37
CA LEU A 267 8.29 -11.09 -11.34
C LEU A 267 9.76 -11.30 -11.74
N LYS A 268 10.55 -10.21 -11.74
CA LYS A 268 12.01 -10.26 -11.79
C LYS A 268 12.59 -9.68 -10.51
N LEU A 269 13.68 -10.29 -10.05
CA LEU A 269 14.46 -9.79 -8.92
C LEU A 269 15.58 -8.88 -9.44
N ARG A 270 15.75 -7.68 -8.87
CA ARG A 270 16.85 -6.77 -9.19
C ARG A 270 18.13 -7.19 -8.46
N GLY A 271 19.26 -7.14 -9.16
CA GLY A 271 20.59 -7.28 -8.54
C GLY A 271 20.99 -8.69 -8.11
N THR A 272 20.31 -9.73 -8.60
CA THR A 272 20.63 -11.13 -8.26
C THR A 272 21.72 -11.76 -9.13
N ASP A 273 22.46 -10.97 -9.90
CA ASP A 273 23.40 -11.55 -10.87
C ASP A 273 24.62 -12.23 -10.20
N ASP A 274 25.02 -11.88 -8.96
CA ASP A 274 26.30 -12.39 -8.42
C ASP A 274 26.37 -12.63 -6.88
N GLY A 275 25.27 -12.69 -6.13
CA GLY A 275 25.37 -12.85 -4.66
C GLY A 275 24.15 -13.40 -3.94
N GLU A 276 24.40 -14.38 -3.07
CA GLU A 276 23.48 -14.98 -2.10
C GLU A 276 22.95 -13.88 -1.14
N HIS A 277 21.90 -13.19 -1.56
CA HIS A 277 21.20 -12.23 -0.70
C HIS A 277 20.25 -13.00 0.22
N ASP A 278 20.63 -13.04 1.50
CA ASP A 278 19.83 -13.56 2.61
C ASP A 278 18.34 -13.24 2.42
N GLY A 279 17.51 -14.28 2.40
CA GLY A 279 16.17 -14.30 1.80
C GLY A 279 15.09 -13.51 2.54
N HIS A 280 15.47 -12.74 3.56
CA HIS A 280 14.53 -12.02 4.41
C HIS A 280 14.05 -10.73 3.73
N LEU A 281 12.75 -10.64 3.47
CA LEU A 281 12.12 -9.41 3.01
C LEU A 281 11.83 -8.52 4.20
N THR A 282 11.74 -7.21 3.98
CA THR A 282 11.30 -6.32 5.06
C THR A 282 9.87 -6.66 5.44
N THR A 283 9.63 -6.84 6.74
CA THR A 283 8.30 -6.95 7.30
C THR A 283 7.99 -5.68 8.09
N LEU A 284 6.70 -5.40 8.25
CA LEU A 284 6.27 -4.29 9.08
C LEU A 284 6.22 -4.77 10.53
N GLU A 285 6.87 -4.05 11.45
CA GLU A 285 6.89 -4.43 12.86
C GLU A 285 5.50 -4.26 13.48
N VAL A 286 5.08 -5.24 14.29
CA VAL A 286 3.81 -5.23 15.04
C VAL A 286 3.56 -3.90 15.77
N GLU A 287 4.60 -3.32 16.36
CA GLU A 287 4.49 -2.08 17.13
C GLU A 287 4.25 -0.85 16.25
N ASP A 288 4.71 -0.87 14.99
CA ASP A 288 4.42 0.22 14.06
C ASP A 288 2.95 0.18 13.63
N TYR A 289 2.37 -1.01 13.46
CA TYR A 289 0.92 -1.17 13.25
C TYR A 289 0.09 -0.58 14.40
N LYS A 290 0.48 -0.85 15.65
CA LYS A 290 -0.24 -0.33 16.81
C LYS A 290 -0.22 1.19 16.86
N LYS A 291 0.95 1.80 16.62
CA LYS A 291 1.09 3.27 16.57
C LYS A 291 0.18 3.88 15.51
N ILE A 292 0.15 3.27 14.32
CA ILE A 292 -0.67 3.72 13.20
C ILE A 292 -2.17 3.67 13.56
N ALA A 293 -2.65 2.55 14.10
CA ALA A 293 -4.06 2.42 14.48
C ALA A 293 -4.46 3.44 15.55
N ILE A 294 -3.61 3.65 16.55
CA ILE A 294 -3.80 4.68 17.59
C ILE A 294 -3.83 6.08 16.96
N GLN A 295 -2.92 6.39 16.04
CA GLN A 295 -2.88 7.68 15.33
C GLN A 295 -4.15 7.94 14.49
N MET A 296 -4.81 6.88 14.02
CA MET A 296 -6.08 6.97 13.30
C MET A 296 -7.31 7.04 14.22
N GLY A 297 -7.14 6.93 15.54
CA GLY A 297 -8.26 6.78 16.47
C GLY A 297 -9.04 5.48 16.25
N ILE A 298 -8.39 4.44 15.72
CA ILE A 298 -8.97 3.11 15.58
C ILE A 298 -8.75 2.38 16.91
N GLU A 299 -9.82 2.13 17.65
CA GLU A 299 -9.79 1.30 18.86
C GLU A 299 -9.42 -0.15 18.49
N LEU A 300 -8.15 -0.52 18.69
CA LEU A 300 -7.65 -1.88 18.49
C LEU A 300 -8.25 -2.90 19.47
N GLU A 301 -8.79 -2.45 20.61
CA GLU A 301 -9.29 -3.33 21.68
C GLU A 301 -10.42 -4.27 21.24
N LYS A 302 -11.17 -3.92 20.18
CA LYS A 302 -12.23 -4.77 19.63
C LYS A 302 -11.74 -5.86 18.68
N LEU A 303 -10.48 -5.80 18.24
CA LEU A 303 -9.91 -6.76 17.28
C LEU A 303 -9.24 -7.97 17.97
N GLY A 304 -9.08 -7.96 19.30
CA GLY A 304 -8.39 -9.03 20.05
C GLY A 304 -9.22 -9.73 21.13
N ALA A 305 -10.48 -9.36 21.36
CA ALA A 305 -11.27 -9.89 22.48
C ALA A 305 -12.06 -11.18 22.19
N GLN A 306 -11.93 -11.78 21.00
CA GLN A 306 -12.49 -13.10 20.68
C GLN A 306 -11.39 -14.17 20.56
N SER A 307 -10.52 -14.25 21.55
CA SER A 307 -9.82 -15.51 21.81
C SER A 307 -10.75 -16.37 22.68
N PRO A 308 -11.16 -17.59 22.25
CA PRO A 308 -11.97 -18.46 23.08
C PRO A 308 -11.22 -18.73 24.38
N SER A 309 -11.80 -18.27 25.49
CA SER A 309 -11.30 -18.49 26.84
C SER A 309 -11.14 -19.99 27.09
N LEU A 310 -9.93 -20.50 26.88
CA LEU A 310 -9.51 -21.80 27.39
C LEU A 310 -9.51 -21.67 28.92
N LYS A 311 -10.52 -22.29 29.54
CA LYS A 311 -10.62 -22.41 31.00
C LYS A 311 -9.28 -22.91 31.54
N PRO A 312 -8.63 -22.21 32.48
CA PRO A 312 -7.41 -22.69 33.08
C PRO A 312 -7.73 -23.92 33.93
N ALA A 313 -7.14 -25.06 33.59
CA ALA A 313 -7.05 -26.19 34.50
C ALA A 313 -6.17 -25.78 35.68
N SER A 314 -6.69 -25.97 36.90
CA SER A 314 -6.01 -25.66 38.14
C SER A 314 -4.77 -26.53 38.31
N SER A 315 -3.62 -25.93 38.64
CA SER A 315 -2.67 -26.52 39.59
C SER A 315 -1.64 -25.52 40.13
N ALA A 316 -1.64 -25.45 41.46
CA ALA A 316 -0.60 -25.11 42.43
C ALA A 316 0.77 -24.53 42.01
N THR A 317 1.05 -23.36 42.59
CA THR A 317 2.26 -22.99 43.37
C THR A 317 3.65 -23.08 42.71
N THR A 318 4.24 -21.91 42.39
CA THR A 318 5.59 -21.49 42.82
C THR A 318 5.83 -19.99 42.55
N LYS A 319 6.81 -19.43 43.28
CA LYS A 319 7.19 -18.03 43.51
C LYS A 319 7.60 -17.20 42.27
N PRO A 320 7.71 -15.86 42.40
CA PRO A 320 7.79 -14.93 41.28
C PRO A 320 9.22 -14.66 40.81
N GLU A 321 9.46 -14.75 39.52
CA GLU A 321 10.65 -14.24 38.84
C GLU A 321 10.27 -13.40 37.61
N GLY A 322 11.17 -12.50 37.24
CA GLY A 322 10.95 -11.26 36.50
C GLY A 322 10.04 -11.34 35.26
N LYS A 323 9.08 -10.41 35.20
CA LYS A 323 8.22 -10.19 34.04
C LYS A 323 9.01 -9.63 32.86
N ALA A 324 9.31 -10.49 31.89
CA ALA A 324 9.63 -10.09 30.54
C ALA A 324 8.33 -9.68 29.79
N HIS A 325 8.34 -8.51 29.15
CA HIS A 325 7.28 -8.02 28.26
C HIS A 325 7.33 -8.75 26.89
N ALA A 326 7.14 -10.08 26.89
CA ALA A 326 7.18 -10.89 25.66
C ALA A 326 5.78 -11.23 25.08
N ASN A 327 4.71 -11.15 25.88
CA ASN A 327 3.42 -11.78 25.51
C ASN A 327 2.52 -10.96 24.55
N THR A 328 2.82 -9.69 24.26
CA THR A 328 1.98 -8.86 23.38
C THR A 328 2.36 -8.95 21.90
N ARG A 329 3.56 -9.44 21.57
CA ARG A 329 4.02 -9.65 20.19
C ARG A 329 3.43 -10.93 19.61
N GLU A 330 3.53 -12.03 20.37
CA GLU A 330 2.98 -13.33 19.97
C GLU A 330 1.46 -13.30 19.84
N ALA A 331 0.74 -12.61 20.74
CA ALA A 331 -0.72 -12.53 20.65
C ALA A 331 -1.20 -11.79 19.38
N PHE A 332 -0.52 -10.72 18.98
CA PHE A 332 -0.90 -9.97 17.78
C PHE A 332 -0.42 -10.64 16.48
N SER A 333 0.80 -11.18 16.48
CA SER A 333 1.31 -12.04 15.40
C SER A 333 0.40 -13.24 15.20
N SER A 334 -0.05 -13.89 16.28
CA SER A 334 -1.02 -14.98 16.23
C SER A 334 -2.40 -14.55 15.74
N LEU A 335 -2.83 -13.31 15.94
CA LEU A 335 -4.10 -12.79 15.39
C LEU A 335 -3.99 -12.58 13.88
N LEU A 336 -2.88 -12.01 13.41
CA LEU A 336 -2.61 -11.84 11.98
C LEU A 336 -2.42 -13.19 11.27
N ASP A 337 -1.69 -14.12 11.90
CA ASP A 337 -1.50 -15.48 11.41
C ASP A 337 -2.82 -16.29 11.48
N GLN A 338 -3.61 -16.15 12.54
CA GLN A 338 -4.92 -16.81 12.68
C GLN A 338 -5.91 -16.28 11.65
N GLU A 339 -5.96 -14.96 11.39
CA GLU A 339 -6.75 -14.41 10.27
C GLU A 339 -6.28 -14.98 8.92
N SER A 340 -4.97 -15.12 8.70
CA SER A 340 -4.44 -15.70 7.46
C SER A 340 -4.74 -17.20 7.29
N ARG A 341 -4.82 -17.96 8.39
CA ARG A 341 -5.07 -19.41 8.43
C ARG A 341 -6.56 -19.77 8.37
N LEU A 342 -7.45 -18.90 8.85
CA LEU A 342 -8.90 -19.10 8.75
C LEU A 342 -9.42 -19.05 7.29
N GLY A 343 -8.57 -18.66 6.33
CA GLY A 343 -8.83 -18.77 4.89
C GLY A 343 -8.50 -20.13 4.26
N GLU A 344 -7.91 -21.08 4.99
CA GLU A 344 -7.54 -22.41 4.48
C GLU A 344 -8.54 -23.47 4.98
N HIS A 345 -9.71 -23.53 4.34
CA HIS A 345 -10.52 -24.75 4.39
C HIS A 345 -10.22 -25.62 3.17
N PRO A 346 -9.83 -26.90 3.36
CA PRO A 346 -9.81 -27.85 2.26
C PRO A 346 -11.23 -27.98 1.71
N GLY A 347 -11.39 -27.76 0.41
CA GLY A 347 -12.67 -27.80 -0.28
C GLY A 347 -13.36 -29.14 -0.06
N ASN A 348 -14.50 -29.11 0.63
CA ASN A 348 -15.45 -30.20 0.62
C ASN A 348 -16.46 -29.92 -0.51
N ASP A 349 -16.54 -30.87 -1.43
CA ASP A 349 -17.54 -30.94 -2.49
C ASP A 349 -18.94 -30.76 -1.91
N PHE A 350 -19.64 -29.69 -2.33
CA PHE A 350 -21.05 -29.55 -2.05
C PHE A 350 -21.87 -29.67 -3.34
N ASN A 351 -22.48 -30.83 -3.43
CA ASN A 351 -23.40 -31.30 -4.46
C ASN A 351 -24.64 -30.39 -4.52
N SER A 352 -25.01 -29.99 -5.73
CA SER A 352 -26.19 -29.15 -5.99
C SER A 352 -27.49 -29.94 -5.78
N GLY A 353 -28.45 -29.39 -5.03
CA GLY A 353 -29.75 -30.04 -4.84
C GLY A 353 -30.88 -29.09 -4.40
N LYS A 354 -31.61 -28.60 -5.40
CA LYS A 354 -33.05 -28.22 -5.43
C LYS A 354 -33.66 -27.22 -4.42
N LYS A 355 -34.17 -26.13 -5.04
CA LYS A 355 -35.41 -25.36 -4.83
C LYS A 355 -36.35 -25.73 -3.66
N GLY A 356 -36.76 -24.70 -2.92
CA GLY A 356 -38.02 -24.64 -2.19
C GLY A 356 -38.28 -23.24 -1.65
N ALA A 357 -39.35 -22.59 -2.11
CA ALA A 357 -39.85 -21.32 -1.63
C ALA A 357 -40.59 -21.48 -0.29
N ALA A 358 -40.44 -20.53 0.63
CA ALA A 358 -41.46 -20.18 1.61
C ALA A 358 -41.12 -18.83 2.26
N GLU A 359 -42.07 -17.91 2.14
CA GLU A 359 -42.20 -16.70 2.94
C GLU A 359 -42.35 -17.05 4.43
N ALA A 360 -41.72 -16.27 5.31
CA ALA A 360 -42.28 -16.00 6.64
C ALA A 360 -41.67 -14.73 7.22
N ASN A 361 -42.56 -13.76 7.48
CA ASN A 361 -42.35 -12.58 8.29
C ASN A 361 -41.85 -12.94 9.68
N LEU A 362 -40.78 -12.28 10.14
CA LEU A 362 -40.42 -12.24 11.56
C LEU A 362 -39.44 -11.10 11.79
N PHE A 363 -39.91 -9.94 12.24
CA PHE A 363 -39.25 -9.09 13.25
C PHE A 363 -40.16 -7.89 13.55
N SER A 364 -41.07 -8.09 14.50
CA SER A 364 -41.68 -7.01 15.27
C SER A 364 -41.28 -7.15 16.75
N GLY A 365 -40.65 -6.08 17.25
CA GLY A 365 -40.79 -5.56 18.62
C GLY A 365 -40.19 -6.33 19.79
N VAL A 366 -39.12 -5.77 20.40
CA VAL A 366 -38.95 -5.49 21.85
C VAL A 366 -37.86 -4.39 21.93
N ALA A 367 -38.14 -3.11 22.16
CA ALA A 367 -38.56 -2.43 23.40
C ALA A 367 -37.52 -2.43 24.56
N LYS A 368 -36.79 -1.30 24.66
CA LYS A 368 -36.41 -0.53 25.86
C LYS A 368 -36.06 -1.27 27.18
N GLY A 369 -34.82 -1.07 27.64
CA GLY A 369 -34.42 -1.00 29.06
C GLY A 369 -33.02 -0.35 29.15
N LEU A 370 -32.86 0.90 29.62
CA LEU A 370 -32.66 1.34 31.01
C LEU A 370 -31.35 0.86 31.68
N GLY A 371 -30.42 1.79 31.90
CA GLY A 371 -29.75 1.94 33.21
C GLY A 371 -28.23 1.69 33.31
N GLY A 372 -27.50 2.73 33.75
CA GLY A 372 -26.20 2.67 34.44
C GLY A 372 -24.97 2.78 33.52
N GLY A 373 -24.07 3.77 33.60
CA GLY A 373 -23.67 4.62 34.71
C GLY A 373 -22.32 4.17 35.27
N ILE A 374 -21.20 4.61 34.70
CA ILE A 374 -19.89 4.70 35.37
C ILE A 374 -19.19 6.00 34.94
N LEU A 375 -19.28 7.00 35.81
CA LEU A 375 -18.29 8.07 35.97
C LEU A 375 -17.25 7.53 36.97
N GLY A 376 -15.96 7.65 36.66
CA GLY A 376 -14.94 7.41 37.68
C GLY A 376 -13.52 7.20 37.17
N VAL A 377 -12.75 8.30 37.16
CA VAL A 377 -11.32 8.37 37.55
C VAL A 377 -10.32 7.59 36.68
N LEU A 378 -9.49 8.33 35.93
CA LEU A 378 -8.02 8.23 36.01
C LEU A 378 -7.41 9.52 35.45
N GLY A 379 -7.00 10.39 36.38
CA GLY A 379 -6.11 11.51 36.11
C GLY A 379 -4.64 11.14 36.27
N LEU A 380 -3.80 12.09 35.84
CA LEU A 380 -2.46 12.36 36.39
C LEU A 380 -1.34 11.32 36.15
N LEU A 381 -0.86 11.18 34.91
CA LEU A 381 0.52 10.76 34.63
C LEU A 381 1.03 11.36 33.30
N GLY A 382 1.46 12.63 33.29
CA GLY A 382 1.92 13.25 32.04
C GLY A 382 2.84 14.47 32.15
N SER A 383 3.58 14.65 33.26
CA SER A 383 4.39 15.86 33.47
C SER A 383 5.83 15.63 33.96
N ILE A 384 6.45 14.45 33.76
CA ILE A 384 7.86 14.23 34.18
C ILE A 384 8.67 13.35 33.21
N TYR A 385 8.58 13.53 31.88
CA TYR A 385 9.54 12.87 30.98
C TYR A 385 9.87 13.73 29.75
N GLY A 386 10.51 14.87 30.01
CA GLY A 386 10.91 15.81 28.97
C GLY A 386 12.16 16.60 29.32
N TYR A 387 13.16 15.95 29.93
CA TYR A 387 14.43 16.61 30.23
C TYR A 387 15.57 15.60 30.36
N TYR A 388 15.99 14.93 29.28
CA TYR A 388 17.34 14.33 29.17
C TYR A 388 17.55 13.74 27.77
N ARG A 389 17.92 14.58 26.79
CA ARG A 389 18.81 14.19 25.68
C ARG A 389 19.30 15.39 24.87
N ILE A 390 20.18 16.17 25.49
CA ILE A 390 21.11 17.05 24.77
C ILE A 390 22.51 16.62 25.20
N SER A 391 23.40 16.49 24.21
CA SER A 391 24.85 16.23 24.29
C SER A 391 25.33 14.76 24.30
N SER A 392 25.78 14.29 23.13
CA SER A 392 27.09 13.64 22.94
C SER A 392 27.28 13.18 21.48
N VAL A 393 27.51 14.15 20.57
CA VAL A 393 28.21 13.86 19.31
C VAL A 393 29.61 14.44 19.46
N LYS A 394 30.54 13.63 19.96
CA LYS A 394 31.98 13.92 19.86
C LYS A 394 32.44 13.48 18.48
N ALA A 395 32.96 14.46 17.74
CA ALA A 395 33.58 14.32 16.45
C ALA A 395 34.81 13.41 16.52
N SER A 396 34.79 12.31 15.75
CA SER A 396 36.01 11.58 15.39
C SER A 396 36.62 12.24 14.16
N ALA A 397 37.57 13.14 14.39
CA ALA A 397 38.41 13.69 13.36
C ALA A 397 39.36 12.61 12.82
N GLY A 398 39.03 12.05 11.66
CA GLY A 398 39.89 11.15 10.90
C GLY A 398 41.06 11.91 10.29
N LYS A 399 42.27 11.68 10.84
CA LYS A 399 43.54 12.04 10.22
C LYS A 399 43.84 11.09 9.05
N GLY A 400 44.01 11.67 7.88
CA GLY A 400 45.27 11.49 7.14
C GLY A 400 45.32 10.47 6.00
N SER A 401 45.93 10.95 4.92
CA SER A 401 46.64 10.21 3.87
C SER A 401 45.80 9.72 2.68
N ARG A 402 45.92 10.45 1.57
CA ARG A 402 46.60 9.92 0.36
C ARG A 402 46.93 11.04 -0.62
N ARG A 403 48.24 11.16 -0.90
CA ARG A 403 48.82 11.77 -2.11
C ARG A 403 48.23 11.09 -3.35
N ALA A 404 47.82 11.86 -4.34
CA ALA A 404 47.83 11.42 -5.74
C ALA A 404 48.20 12.60 -6.65
N LYS A 405 49.06 12.28 -7.61
CA LYS A 405 49.84 13.17 -8.47
C LYS A 405 48.97 13.97 -9.44
N TRP A 406 49.35 15.22 -9.61
CA TRP A 406 48.99 16.06 -10.75
C TRP A 406 49.58 15.49 -12.04
N VAL A 407 48.74 15.28 -13.05
CA VAL A 407 49.15 15.07 -14.45
C VAL A 407 48.52 16.19 -15.27
N SER A 408 49.33 17.18 -15.63
CA SER A 408 48.96 18.19 -16.62
C SER A 408 48.91 17.55 -18.01
N ARG A 409 47.78 17.71 -18.72
CA ARG A 409 47.72 17.53 -20.17
C ARG A 409 47.38 18.87 -20.83
N HIS A 410 48.30 19.35 -21.64
CA HIS A 410 48.07 20.41 -22.62
C HIS A 410 47.16 19.89 -23.75
N VAL A 411 46.17 20.70 -24.13
CA VAL A 411 45.41 20.55 -25.37
C VAL A 411 45.79 21.72 -26.27
N PRO A 412 46.37 21.49 -27.46
CA PRO A 412 46.49 22.52 -28.48
C PRO A 412 45.17 22.66 -29.25
N TYR A 413 44.70 23.90 -29.39
CA TYR A 413 43.65 24.26 -30.34
C TYR A 413 44.20 24.22 -31.78
N ARG A 414 43.44 23.59 -32.68
CA ARG A 414 43.43 23.90 -34.11
C ARG A 414 42.00 23.81 -34.62
#